data_AF-A0A3C0TA96-F1
#
_entry.id   AF-A0A3C0TA96-F1
#
_cell.length_a   1.000
_cell.length_b   1.000
_cell.length_c   1.000
_cell.angle_alpha   90.00
_cell.angle_beta   90.00
_cell.angle_gamma   90.00
#
_symmetry.space_group_name_H-M   'P 1'
#
loop_
_entity.id
_entity.type
_entity.pdbx_description
1 polymer ?
#
loop_
_entity_poly.entity_id
_entity_poly.type
_entity_poly.pdbx_seq_one_letter_code
_entity_poly.pdbx_strand_id
1 'polypeptide(L)'
;MAIAWSNHDLTNWHKYCRKVWELVTNKRIPDIISDLFGDTVILRHSHFFVKLLGDSKKVSWHQDESYWPLSKCRLVSAWLAIDDLDQDNGAMHVIPGSHKRAQLAFENS
;
A
#
# COMPACT_ATOMS: atom_id res chain seq x y z
N MET A 1 32.18 -4.48 6.73
CA MET A 1 30.88 -3.99 7.23
C MET A 1 30.17 -3.34 6.06
N ALA A 2 29.07 -3.92 5.59
CA ALA A 2 28.44 -3.57 4.33
C ALA A 2 27.83 -2.17 4.39
N ILE A 3 28.15 -1.38 3.36
CA ILE A 3 27.65 -0.04 3.10
C ILE A 3 26.17 -0.13 2.67
N ALA A 4 25.40 0.84 3.15
CA ALA A 4 23.95 0.98 3.01
C ALA A 4 23.40 0.75 1.60
N TRP A 5 22.55 -0.28 1.46
CA TRP A 5 21.49 -0.33 0.46
C TRP A 5 20.24 0.31 1.11
N SER A 6 20.13 1.63 1.07
CA SER A 6 19.07 2.35 1.82
C SER A 6 17.73 2.49 1.09
N ASN A 7 17.62 2.04 -0.16
CA ASN A 7 16.37 2.09 -0.93
C ASN A 7 15.82 0.68 -1.22
N HIS A 8 14.99 0.18 -0.31
CA HIS A 8 14.16 -1.02 -0.52
C HIS A 8 12.77 -0.68 -1.08
N ASP A 9 12.64 0.46 -1.75
CA ASP A 9 11.39 0.86 -2.40
C ASP A 9 11.22 0.08 -3.71
N LEU A 10 10.53 -1.06 -3.62
CA LEU A 10 10.20 -1.89 -4.76
C LEU A 10 8.83 -1.44 -5.30
N THR A 11 8.85 -0.35 -6.05
CA THR A 11 7.64 0.19 -6.69
C THR A 11 7.42 -0.40 -8.10
N ASN A 12 6.17 -0.76 -8.41
CA ASN A 12 5.69 -1.23 -9.71
C ASN A 12 6.39 -2.49 -10.26
N TRP A 13 6.96 -3.33 -9.40
CA TRP A 13 7.66 -4.54 -9.81
C TRP A 13 6.77 -5.58 -10.51
N HIS A 14 5.44 -5.47 -10.41
CA HIS A 14 4.50 -6.26 -11.23
C HIS A 14 4.74 -6.10 -12.74
N LYS A 15 5.37 -5.00 -13.18
CA LYS A 15 5.73 -4.76 -14.59
C LYS A 15 6.96 -5.53 -15.05
N TYR A 16 7.82 -5.95 -14.12
CA TYR A 16 9.15 -6.49 -14.41
C TYR A 16 9.34 -7.92 -13.88
N CYS A 17 8.52 -8.36 -12.91
CA CYS A 17 8.61 -9.67 -12.30
C CYS A 17 7.29 -10.43 -12.43
N ARG A 18 7.34 -11.56 -13.14
CA ARG A 18 6.16 -12.43 -13.37
C ARG A 18 5.53 -12.91 -12.05
N LYS A 19 6.33 -13.29 -11.07
CA LYS A 19 5.80 -13.75 -9.77
C LYS A 19 5.07 -12.64 -9.03
N VAL A 20 5.56 -11.40 -9.12
CA VAL A 20 4.88 -10.24 -8.52
C VAL A 20 3.58 -9.96 -9.28
N TRP A 21 3.59 -10.03 -10.62
CA TRP A 21 2.38 -9.93 -11.43
C TRP A 21 1.33 -10.97 -11.02
N GLU A 22 1.70 -12.24 -10.93
CA GLU A 22 0.81 -13.34 -10.55
C GLU A 22 0.26 -13.16 -9.13
N LEU A 23 1.05 -12.62 -8.20
CA LEU A 23 0.60 -12.30 -6.85
C LEU A 23 -0.46 -11.20 -6.84
N VAL A 24 -0.17 -10.04 -7.45
CA VAL A 24 -1.07 -8.87 -7.40
C VAL A 24 -2.30 -9.01 -8.31
N THR A 25 -2.27 -9.96 -9.25
CA THR A 25 -3.43 -10.31 -10.11
C THR A 25 -4.10 -11.62 -9.70
N ASN A 26 -3.74 -12.19 -8.55
CA ASN A 26 -4.41 -13.37 -8.01
C ASN A 26 -5.90 -13.09 -7.87
N LYS A 27 -6.75 -13.92 -8.48
CA LYS A 27 -8.21 -13.69 -8.60
C LYS A 27 -8.91 -13.32 -7.28
N ARG A 28 -8.42 -13.81 -6.14
CA ARG A 28 -8.98 -13.48 -4.82
C ARG A 28 -9.01 -11.97 -4.55
N ILE A 29 -8.05 -11.22 -5.10
CA ILE A 29 -7.94 -9.77 -4.93
C ILE A 29 -9.03 -9.03 -5.73
N PRO A 30 -9.11 -9.14 -7.07
CA PRO A 30 -10.18 -8.50 -7.83
C PRO A 30 -11.57 -9.02 -7.47
N ASP A 31 -11.73 -10.28 -7.05
CA ASP A 31 -13.03 -10.80 -6.58
C ASP A 31 -13.55 -9.97 -5.39
N ILE A 32 -12.70 -9.69 -4.39
CA ILE A 32 -13.06 -8.86 -3.22
C ILE A 32 -13.23 -7.39 -3.61
N ILE A 33 -12.38 -6.86 -4.50
CA ILE A 33 -12.44 -5.45 -4.89
C ILE A 33 -13.68 -5.16 -5.75
N SER A 34 -14.16 -6.14 -6.53
CA SER A 34 -15.32 -5.97 -7.40
C SER A 34 -16.59 -5.65 -6.60
N ASP A 35 -16.72 -6.17 -5.38
CA ASP A 35 -17.81 -5.81 -4.47
C ASP A 35 -17.82 -4.29 -4.10
N LEU A 36 -16.67 -3.62 -4.20
CA LEU A 36 -16.51 -2.20 -3.86
C LEU A 36 -16.55 -1.28 -5.10
N PHE A 37 -16.05 -1.74 -6.25
CA PHE A 37 -15.84 -0.90 -7.45
C PHE A 37 -16.64 -1.31 -8.68
N GLY A 38 -17.28 -2.48 -8.66
CA GLY A 38 -17.86 -3.15 -9.83
C GLY A 38 -16.83 -3.95 -10.62
N ASP A 39 -17.26 -4.51 -11.74
CA ASP A 39 -16.53 -5.57 -12.45
C ASP A 39 -15.23 -5.13 -13.14
N THR A 40 -15.02 -3.83 -13.32
CA THR A 40 -13.84 -3.30 -14.02
C THR A 40 -12.92 -2.57 -13.06
N VAL A 41 -11.73 -3.15 -12.84
CA VAL A 41 -10.67 -2.58 -12.02
C VAL A 41 -9.36 -2.52 -12.79
N ILE A 42 -8.53 -1.52 -12.50
CA ILE A 42 -7.21 -1.35 -13.12
C ILE A 42 -6.15 -1.41 -12.03
N LEU A 43 -5.23 -2.36 -12.15
CA LEU A 43 -4.00 -2.36 -11.36
C LEU A 43 -3.11 -1.21 -11.84
N ARG A 44 -3.07 -0.12 -11.06
CA ARG A 44 -2.29 1.08 -11.39
C ARG A 44 -0.89 1.06 -10.79
N HIS A 45 -0.78 0.57 -9.56
CA HIS A 45 0.40 0.72 -8.73
C HIS A 45 0.57 -0.49 -7.80
N SER A 46 1.81 -0.88 -7.55
CA SER A 46 2.16 -1.83 -6.48
C SER A 46 3.39 -1.31 -5.75
N HIS A 47 3.48 -1.53 -4.44
CA HIS A 47 4.63 -1.09 -3.65
C HIS A 47 4.88 -2.10 -2.53
N PHE A 48 6.14 -2.50 -2.33
CA PHE A 48 6.54 -3.28 -1.17
C PHE A 48 7.01 -2.36 -0.05
N PHE A 49 6.37 -2.46 1.11
CA PHE A 49 6.81 -1.81 2.33
C PHE A 49 7.77 -2.73 3.09
N VAL A 50 9.07 -2.56 2.85
CA VAL A 50 10.10 -3.36 3.52
C VAL A 50 10.62 -2.60 4.75
N LYS A 51 10.40 -3.16 5.93
CA LYS A 51 10.96 -2.69 7.21
C LYS A 51 11.97 -3.73 7.70
N LEU A 52 13.26 -3.39 7.67
CA LEU A 52 14.31 -4.28 8.16
C LEU A 52 14.46 -4.17 9.68
N LEU A 53 15.08 -5.18 10.30
CA LEU A 53 15.38 -5.14 11.73
C LEU A 53 16.22 -3.91 12.08
N GLY A 54 15.75 -3.13 13.06
CA GLY A 54 16.40 -1.88 13.47
C GLY A 54 16.10 -0.68 12.58
N ASP A 55 15.26 -0.83 11.55
CA ASP A 55 14.80 0.30 10.73
C ASP A 55 13.90 1.22 11.57
N SER A 56 14.20 2.52 11.58
CA SER A 56 13.42 3.54 12.29
C SER A 56 12.34 4.17 11.42
N LYS A 57 12.19 3.73 10.16
CA LYS A 57 11.16 4.21 9.23
C LYS A 57 9.76 3.98 9.79
N LYS A 58 9.05 5.09 10.01
CA LYS A 58 7.64 5.11 10.34
C LYS A 58 6.87 5.75 9.20
N VAL A 59 5.70 5.19 8.91
CA VAL A 59 4.74 5.79 8.00
C VAL A 59 3.78 6.60 8.86
N SER A 60 3.82 7.94 8.71
CA SER A 60 2.93 8.83 9.45
C SER A 60 1.47 8.62 9.06
N TRP A 61 0.55 9.09 9.90
CA TRP A 61 -0.88 9.12 9.53
C TRP A 61 -1.07 9.91 8.25
N HIS A 62 -1.78 9.32 7.28
CA HIS A 62 -2.06 9.93 6.00
C HIS A 62 -3.31 9.30 5.36
N GLN A 63 -3.79 9.94 4.30
CA GLN A 63 -4.73 9.37 3.34
C GLN A 63 -3.98 9.19 2.02
N ASP A 64 -4.04 8.00 1.42
CA ASP A 64 -3.30 7.66 0.17
C ASP A 64 -3.52 8.69 -0.95
N GLU A 65 -4.72 9.28 -1.02
CA GLU A 65 -5.07 10.31 -2.01
C GLU A 65 -4.08 11.48 -2.04
N SER A 66 -3.44 11.82 -0.92
CA SER A 66 -2.43 12.90 -0.85
C SER A 66 -1.25 12.66 -1.78
N TYR A 67 -0.95 11.41 -2.11
CA TYR A 67 0.17 11.05 -2.97
C TYR A 67 -0.19 11.00 -4.46
N TRP A 68 -1.48 11.08 -4.81
CA TRP A 68 -1.95 10.86 -6.18
C TRP A 68 -2.73 12.06 -6.71
N PRO A 69 -2.34 12.66 -7.84
CA PRO A 69 -3.06 13.78 -8.43
C PRO A 69 -4.32 13.29 -9.17
N LEU A 70 -5.34 12.85 -8.41
CA LEU A 70 -6.59 12.35 -8.95
C LEU A 70 -7.74 13.32 -8.68
N SER A 71 -8.59 13.55 -9.68
CA SER A 71 -9.73 14.47 -9.59
C SER A 71 -10.93 13.89 -8.83
N LYS A 72 -11.01 12.56 -8.73
CA LYS A 72 -11.95 11.80 -7.90
C LYS A 72 -11.25 10.54 -7.41
N CYS A 73 -11.13 10.39 -6.09
CA CYS A 73 -10.50 9.22 -5.50
C CYS A 73 -11.44 8.01 -5.56
N ARG A 74 -11.41 7.32 -6.69
CA ARG A 74 -11.94 5.95 -6.84
C ARG A 74 -10.77 4.98 -6.82
N LEU A 75 -10.04 4.98 -5.69
CA LEU A 75 -8.92 4.08 -5.45
C LEU A 75 -9.20 3.18 -4.25
N VAL A 76 -8.66 1.97 -4.32
CA VAL A 76 -8.50 1.09 -3.17
C VAL A 76 -7.11 0.46 -3.21
N SER A 77 -6.50 0.36 -2.04
CA SER A 77 -5.23 -0.31 -1.84
C SER A 77 -5.50 -1.66 -1.19
N ALA A 78 -5.06 -2.75 -1.83
CA ALA A 78 -5.01 -4.06 -1.20
C ALA A 78 -3.64 -4.23 -0.53
N TRP A 79 -3.62 -4.21 0.81
CA TRP A 79 -2.39 -4.40 1.58
C TRP A 79 -2.26 -5.88 1.98
N LEU A 80 -1.13 -6.50 1.63
CA LEU A 80 -0.87 -7.92 1.86
C LEU A 80 0.32 -8.09 2.81
N ALA A 81 0.12 -8.81 3.91
CA ALA A 81 1.22 -9.31 4.73
C ALA A 81 1.96 -10.42 3.97
N ILE A 82 3.23 -10.18 3.67
CA ILE A 82 4.12 -11.20 3.07
C ILE A 82 4.79 -12.00 4.19
N ASP A 83 5.24 -11.29 5.22
CA ASP A 83 5.76 -11.84 6.46
C ASP A 83 4.72 -11.70 7.59
N ASP A 84 4.86 -12.51 8.64
CA ASP A 84 4.01 -12.40 9.82
C ASP A 84 4.14 -11.03 10.46
N LEU A 85 3.01 -10.39 10.77
CA LEU A 85 2.97 -9.08 11.42
C LEU A 85 2.26 -9.12 12.78
N ASP A 86 2.81 -8.34 13.71
CA ASP A 86 2.25 -8.02 15.01
C ASP A 86 2.30 -6.51 15.27
N GLN A 87 1.93 -6.10 16.49
CA GLN A 87 1.89 -4.69 16.87
C GLN A 87 3.28 -4.06 16.96
N ASP A 88 4.34 -4.87 17.08
CA ASP A 88 5.70 -4.42 17.34
C ASP A 88 6.54 -4.37 16.05
N ASN A 89 6.17 -5.12 15.01
CA ASN A 89 6.89 -5.19 13.73
C ASN A 89 6.24 -4.40 12.59
N GLY A 90 5.27 -3.54 12.91
CA GLY A 90 4.79 -2.52 12.00
C GLY A 90 3.57 -2.92 11.18
N ALA A 91 2.64 -3.66 11.77
CA ALA A 91 1.27 -3.82 11.30
C ALA A 91 0.62 -2.49 10.88
N MET A 92 -0.29 -2.57 9.91
CA MET A 92 -1.05 -1.41 9.44
C MET A 92 -2.09 -0.99 10.47
N HIS A 93 -2.20 0.31 10.72
CA HIS A 93 -3.23 0.90 11.57
C HIS A 93 -4.21 1.69 10.69
N VAL A 94 -5.50 1.58 11.01
CA VAL A 94 -6.57 2.32 10.32
C VAL A 94 -7.47 2.99 11.35
N ILE A 95 -8.00 4.16 11.02
CA ILE A 95 -9.06 4.83 11.81
C ILE A 95 -10.40 4.50 11.14
N PRO A 96 -11.26 3.65 11.74
CA PRO A 96 -12.52 3.26 11.11
C PRO A 96 -13.38 4.46 10.73
N GLY A 97 -13.90 4.46 9.50
CA GLY A 97 -14.77 5.54 9.00
C GLY A 97 -14.06 6.82 8.56
N SER A 98 -12.73 6.94 8.69
CA SER A 98 -11.98 8.14 8.27
C SER A 98 -12.15 8.47 6.78
N HIS A 99 -12.30 7.46 5.91
CA HIS A 99 -12.54 7.59 4.48
C HIS A 99 -13.84 8.33 4.11
N LYS A 100 -14.76 8.53 5.06
CA LYS A 100 -16.01 9.29 4.84
C LYS A 100 -15.83 10.80 4.96
N ARG A 101 -14.67 11.24 5.46
CA ARG A 101 -14.31 12.66 5.58
C ARG A 101 -13.61 13.12 4.29
N ALA A 102 -13.67 14.42 4.03
CA ALA A 102 -12.86 15.01 2.98
C ALA A 102 -11.37 14.80 3.24
N GLN A 103 -10.56 14.92 2.19
CA GLN A 103 -9.11 14.88 2.31
C GLN A 103 -8.64 15.95 3.31
N LEU A 104 -7.86 15.52 4.29
CA LEU A 104 -7.28 16.39 5.30
C LEU A 104 -5.97 16.97 4.77
N ALA A 105 -5.73 18.24 5.10
CA ALA A 105 -4.42 18.83 4.88
C ALA A 105 -3.37 18.07 5.70
N PHE A 106 -2.18 17.89 5.13
CA PHE A 106 -1.07 17.31 5.86
C PHE A 106 -0.65 18.27 6.99
N GLU A 107 -0.61 17.76 8.21
CA GLU A 107 -0.06 18.45 9.38
C GLU A 107 1.10 17.62 9.93
N ASN A 108 2.19 18.29 10.32
CA ASN A 108 3.31 17.60 10.96
C ASN A 108 2.85 17.04 12.31
N SER A 109 2.95 15.73 12.47
CA SER A 109 2.66 15.01 13.72
C SER A 109 3.93 14.59 14.44
#